data_AF-A0AAD5DMG8-F1
#
_entry.id   AF-A0AAD5DMG8-F1
#
_cell.length_a   1.000
_cell.length_b   1.000
_cell.length_c   1.000
_cell.angle_alpha   90.00
_cell.angle_beta   90.00
_cell.angle_gamma   90.00
#
_symmetry.space_group_name_H-M   'P 1'
#
loop_
_entity.id
_entity.type
_entity.pdbx_description
1 polymer ?
#
loop_
_entity_poly.entity_id
_entity_poly.type
_entity_poly.pdbx_seq_one_letter_code
_entity_poly.pdbx_strand_id
1 'polypeptide(L)'
;MPPPRQQQSQPQPHRRVTLAVVGDVHSQWDADSEAALAWLGADVAVFVGDFGEENVQLVQRIAALPLPKAVCLGNHDAWFSLTPNGRRRFARAMLQSSSLAAREAFSEAPPPGGSTPAIARQLDALGSDHVGYSSKRFPELGLTLVGARPFSKGGKQWSDVAEFYEEHYGVGGPQDSALRILDVALGAAEGDCKVVVAHQGPAGLGDRRHCICGVDWTDPEADHGDRDLQEALDMMHAQGLRIPLVLFGHMHSQLKGRGHRNMVEVDPRTGTVYLNAAVVPRVRSFPAPEPAEVPQPHESSYDSDVPAAGTAGAAGTLGAAAGRGSADGSGSSSGGSREETIKAHHFVLVELFAGAVAAARDVWVGVRPAAGSSSGSSSGSSRECSIVHQQELVRTTLTAAAGAAAAEGSQATSPAAAALAVGPLLTQPPAAAAEQGEEGAEAEASEYVCSIYRAFTDEWEPFVLPLPLPADA
;
A
#
# COMPACT_ATOMS: atom_id res chain seq x y z
N MET A 1 3.99 -41.68 -30.35
CA MET A 1 4.21 -40.23 -30.34
C MET A 1 4.17 -39.76 -28.90
N PRO A 2 5.17 -39.01 -28.40
CA PRO A 2 5.00 -38.33 -27.13
C PRO A 2 3.92 -37.24 -27.30
N PRO A 3 3.19 -36.87 -26.23
CA PRO A 3 2.22 -35.80 -26.30
C PRO A 3 2.91 -34.48 -26.69
N PRO A 4 2.21 -33.55 -27.36
CA PRO A 4 2.79 -32.26 -27.68
C PRO A 4 3.20 -31.57 -26.38
N ARG A 5 4.46 -31.12 -26.31
CA ARG A 5 4.92 -30.25 -25.23
C ARG A 5 3.96 -29.06 -25.19
N GLN A 6 3.29 -28.86 -24.07
CA GLN A 6 2.64 -27.58 -23.78
C GLN A 6 3.73 -26.52 -23.95
N GLN A 7 3.56 -25.65 -24.94
CA GLN A 7 4.38 -24.45 -25.05
C GLN A 7 4.10 -23.66 -23.79
N GLN A 8 5.03 -23.71 -22.84
CA GLN A 8 5.07 -22.75 -21.74
C GLN A 8 5.16 -21.38 -22.41
N SER A 9 4.12 -20.56 -22.24
CA SER A 9 4.15 -19.16 -22.65
C SER A 9 5.41 -18.54 -22.03
N GLN A 10 6.33 -18.06 -22.87
CA GLN A 10 7.50 -17.36 -22.37
C GLN A 10 7.03 -16.09 -21.67
N PRO A 11 7.61 -15.73 -20.50
CA PRO A 11 7.29 -14.48 -19.84
C PRO A 11 7.55 -13.32 -20.80
N GLN A 12 6.59 -12.41 -20.94
CA GLN A 12 6.69 -11.22 -21.78
C GLN A 12 7.39 -10.13 -20.96
N PRO A 13 8.68 -9.83 -21.16
CA PRO A 13 9.47 -8.93 -20.29
C PRO A 13 8.98 -7.47 -20.25
N HIS A 14 8.05 -7.11 -21.15
CA HIS A 14 7.50 -5.75 -21.27
C HIS A 14 6.00 -5.67 -20.94
N ARG A 15 5.41 -6.71 -20.35
CA ARG A 15 4.02 -6.61 -19.88
C ARG A 15 3.97 -5.78 -18.59
N ARG A 16 3.08 -4.78 -18.57
CA ARG A 16 2.73 -4.08 -17.33
C ARG A 16 1.87 -5.01 -16.46
N VAL A 17 2.22 -5.13 -15.19
CA VAL A 17 1.48 -5.93 -14.19
C VAL A 17 0.90 -4.99 -13.14
N THR A 18 -0.39 -5.08 -12.89
CA THR A 18 -1.09 -4.25 -11.91
C THR A 18 -1.45 -5.09 -10.68
N LEU A 19 -0.99 -4.65 -9.51
CA LEU A 19 -1.34 -5.23 -8.22
C LEU A 19 -2.36 -4.34 -7.50
N ALA A 20 -3.43 -4.92 -6.97
CA ALA A 20 -4.32 -4.26 -6.03
C ALA A 20 -3.98 -4.72 -4.61
N VAL A 21 -3.32 -3.85 -3.84
CA VAL A 21 -2.86 -4.15 -2.48
C VAL A 21 -3.93 -3.71 -1.48
N VAL A 22 -4.27 -4.60 -0.56
CA VAL A 22 -5.25 -4.40 0.50
C VAL A 22 -4.54 -4.56 1.84
N GLY A 23 -4.35 -3.45 2.55
CA GLY A 23 -3.81 -3.44 3.91
C GLY A 23 -4.86 -3.66 4.98
N ASP A 24 -4.41 -4.08 6.16
CA ASP A 24 -5.04 -3.98 7.49
C ASP A 24 -6.58 -3.96 7.50
N VAL A 25 -7.16 -5.14 7.28
CA VAL A 25 -8.59 -5.24 6.95
C VAL A 25 -9.53 -4.95 8.14
N HIS A 26 -9.14 -5.22 9.37
CA HIS A 26 -9.86 -4.94 10.62
C HIS A 26 -11.39 -5.06 10.53
N SER A 27 -11.87 -6.17 9.97
CA SER A 27 -13.29 -6.50 9.76
C SER A 27 -14.09 -5.55 8.85
N GLN A 28 -13.45 -4.58 8.21
CA GLN A 28 -14.08 -3.64 7.27
C GLN A 28 -14.06 -4.20 5.85
N TRP A 29 -14.67 -5.37 5.62
CA TRP A 29 -14.75 -6.00 4.31
C TRP A 29 -16.14 -6.59 4.06
N ASP A 30 -16.77 -6.15 2.98
CA ASP A 30 -18.12 -6.54 2.62
C ASP A 30 -18.27 -6.70 1.10
N ALA A 31 -19.51 -6.86 0.64
CA ALA A 31 -19.78 -7.10 -0.79
C ALA A 31 -19.49 -5.88 -1.67
N ASP A 32 -19.43 -4.68 -1.09
CA ASP A 32 -19.06 -3.47 -1.82
C ASP A 32 -17.53 -3.42 -1.97
N SER A 33 -16.76 -3.84 -0.96
CA SER A 33 -15.30 -4.04 -1.10
C SER A 33 -14.97 -5.02 -2.24
N GLU A 34 -15.73 -6.11 -2.35
CA GLU A 34 -15.54 -7.14 -3.38
C GLU A 34 -15.84 -6.60 -4.78
N ALA A 35 -16.92 -5.85 -4.92
CA ALA A 35 -17.29 -5.22 -6.18
C ALA A 35 -16.28 -4.16 -6.61
N ALA A 36 -15.81 -3.33 -5.67
CA ALA A 36 -14.76 -2.35 -5.91
C ALA A 36 -13.46 -3.02 -6.38
N LEU A 37 -13.02 -4.09 -5.69
CA LEU A 37 -11.82 -4.83 -6.08
C LEU A 37 -11.95 -5.47 -7.47
N ALA A 38 -13.10 -6.06 -7.77
CA ALA A 38 -13.36 -6.63 -9.09
C ALA A 38 -13.37 -5.55 -10.19
N TRP A 39 -13.96 -4.38 -9.91
CA TRP A 39 -14.04 -3.26 -10.84
C TRP A 39 -12.67 -2.66 -11.17
N LEU A 40 -11.74 -2.64 -10.21
CA LEU A 40 -10.38 -2.15 -10.41
C LEU A 40 -9.60 -2.91 -11.49
N GLY A 41 -9.94 -4.19 -11.75
CA GLY A 41 -9.36 -4.96 -12.85
C GLY A 41 -7.86 -5.23 -12.73
N ALA A 42 -7.32 -5.27 -11.51
CA ALA A 42 -5.91 -5.61 -11.28
C ALA A 42 -5.62 -7.09 -11.64
N ASP A 43 -4.39 -7.38 -12.09
CA ASP A 43 -3.96 -8.74 -12.44
C ASP A 43 -3.90 -9.65 -11.20
N VAL A 44 -3.48 -9.11 -10.04
CA VAL A 44 -3.37 -9.83 -8.77
C VAL A 44 -3.80 -8.95 -7.60
N ALA A 45 -4.60 -9.48 -6.68
CA ALA A 45 -4.82 -8.85 -5.38
C ALA A 45 -3.82 -9.34 -4.33
N VAL A 46 -3.26 -8.42 -3.55
CA VAL A 46 -2.30 -8.75 -2.48
C VAL A 46 -2.87 -8.27 -1.15
N PHE A 47 -3.24 -9.20 -0.28
CA PHE A 47 -3.69 -8.88 1.07
C PHE A 47 -2.52 -8.99 2.02
N VAL A 48 -2.21 -7.91 2.73
CA VAL A 48 -1.12 -7.87 3.71
C VAL A 48 -1.63 -8.04 5.14
N GLY A 49 -2.82 -8.63 5.35
CA GLY A 49 -3.23 -9.18 6.64
C GLY A 49 -4.11 -8.29 7.52
N ASP A 50 -4.14 -8.64 8.81
CA ASP A 50 -4.95 -8.01 9.85
C ASP A 50 -6.45 -8.01 9.53
N PHE A 51 -7.01 -9.15 9.16
CA PHE A 51 -8.44 -9.32 8.86
C PHE A 51 -9.34 -9.07 10.06
N GLY A 52 -8.89 -9.41 11.28
CA GLY A 52 -9.49 -8.91 12.51
C GLY A 52 -9.67 -9.96 13.59
N GLU A 53 -8.73 -10.02 14.52
CA GLU A 53 -8.79 -10.84 15.74
C GLU A 53 -9.18 -12.32 15.51
N GLU A 54 -8.49 -12.99 14.58
CA GLU A 54 -8.73 -14.39 14.17
C GLU A 54 -10.11 -14.63 13.51
N ASN A 55 -10.62 -13.67 12.74
CA ASN A 55 -11.90 -13.77 12.03
C ASN A 55 -11.84 -14.76 10.85
N VAL A 56 -12.01 -16.04 11.16
CA VAL A 56 -12.02 -17.16 10.21
C VAL A 56 -13.04 -16.97 9.08
N GLN A 57 -14.25 -16.45 9.39
CA GLN A 57 -15.30 -16.28 8.38
C GLN A 57 -14.91 -15.26 7.32
N LEU A 58 -14.26 -14.17 7.73
CA LEU A 58 -13.77 -13.17 6.81
C LEU A 58 -12.61 -13.73 5.96
N VAL A 59 -11.68 -14.46 6.56
CA VAL A 59 -10.59 -15.11 5.80
C VAL A 59 -11.15 -16.11 4.77
N GLN A 60 -12.16 -16.91 5.14
CA GLN A 60 -12.87 -17.80 4.20
C GLN A 60 -13.54 -17.03 3.06
N ARG A 61 -14.12 -15.87 3.36
CA ARG A 61 -14.72 -14.98 2.35
C ARG A 61 -13.67 -14.45 1.37
N ILE A 62 -12.49 -14.04 1.86
CA ILE A 62 -11.36 -13.61 1.02
C ILE A 62 -10.82 -14.77 0.16
N ALA A 63 -10.67 -15.95 0.76
CA ALA A 63 -10.24 -17.15 0.04
C ALA A 63 -11.19 -17.51 -1.12
N ALA A 64 -12.49 -17.30 -0.94
CA ALA A 64 -13.51 -17.60 -1.94
C ALA A 64 -13.57 -16.59 -3.11
N LEU A 65 -12.80 -15.48 -3.07
CA LEU A 65 -12.80 -14.52 -4.17
C LEU A 65 -12.24 -15.15 -5.46
N PRO A 66 -12.88 -14.95 -6.63
CA PRO A 66 -12.52 -15.66 -7.86
C PRO A 66 -11.26 -15.11 -8.56
N LEU A 67 -10.72 -13.98 -8.11
CA LEU A 67 -9.56 -13.33 -8.70
C LEU A 67 -8.22 -13.96 -8.26
N PRO A 68 -7.15 -13.86 -9.07
CA PRO A 68 -5.80 -14.21 -8.63
C PRO A 68 -5.40 -13.39 -7.41
N LYS A 69 -4.96 -14.04 -6.34
CA LYS A 69 -4.61 -13.36 -5.08
C LYS A 69 -3.47 -14.02 -4.34
N ALA A 70 -2.82 -13.25 -3.47
CA ALA A 70 -1.93 -13.74 -2.43
C ALA A 70 -2.26 -13.05 -1.10
N VAL A 71 -2.03 -13.76 0.01
CA VAL A 71 -2.37 -13.32 1.36
C VAL A 71 -1.19 -13.56 2.28
N CYS A 72 -0.79 -12.53 3.03
CA CYS A 72 0.10 -12.66 4.18
C CYS A 72 -0.69 -12.28 5.42
N LEU A 73 -0.89 -13.23 6.35
CA LEU A 73 -1.65 -12.99 7.58
C LEU A 73 -0.91 -12.02 8.51
N GLY A 74 -1.65 -11.20 9.24
CA GLY A 74 -1.14 -10.20 10.19
C GLY A 74 -1.27 -10.60 11.65
N ASN A 75 -0.73 -9.82 12.58
CA ASN A 75 -0.76 -10.22 13.99
C ASN A 75 -2.18 -10.28 14.57
N HIS A 76 -3.12 -9.51 14.04
CA HIS A 76 -4.54 -9.63 14.41
C HIS A 76 -5.16 -10.94 13.90
N ASP A 77 -4.58 -11.62 12.93
CA ASP A 77 -5.06 -12.93 12.47
C ASP A 77 -4.60 -14.08 13.36
N ALA A 78 -3.76 -13.78 14.36
CA ALA A 78 -3.37 -14.65 15.45
C ALA A 78 -3.49 -13.94 16.82
N TRP A 79 -4.47 -13.05 16.97
CA TRP A 79 -4.60 -12.18 18.14
C TRP A 79 -4.64 -12.92 19.48
N PHE A 80 -5.27 -14.10 19.51
CA PHE A 80 -5.37 -14.94 20.69
C PHE A 80 -4.25 -15.98 20.77
N SER A 81 -3.69 -16.38 19.64
CA SER A 81 -2.74 -17.49 19.54
C SER A 81 -1.28 -17.04 19.64
N LEU A 82 -0.93 -15.87 19.09
CA LEU A 82 0.44 -15.44 18.82
C LEU A 82 1.28 -15.27 20.09
N THR A 83 0.70 -14.75 21.18
CA THR A 83 1.44 -14.41 22.40
C THR A 83 0.83 -15.04 23.65
N PRO A 84 1.62 -15.28 24.72
CA PRO A 84 1.10 -15.74 26.01
C PRO A 84 -0.01 -14.84 26.59
N ASN A 85 0.07 -13.53 26.35
CA ASN A 85 -0.95 -12.57 26.77
C ASN A 85 -2.27 -12.77 26.00
N GLY A 86 -2.19 -12.95 24.67
CA GLY A 86 -3.34 -13.29 23.82
C GLY A 86 -4.03 -14.56 24.31
N ARG A 87 -3.24 -15.62 24.57
CA ARG A 87 -3.75 -16.91 25.05
C ARG A 87 -4.45 -16.79 26.40
N ARG A 88 -3.88 -16.01 27.32
CA ARG A 88 -4.52 -15.71 28.62
C ARG A 88 -5.83 -14.91 28.47
N ARG A 89 -5.87 -13.93 27.56
CA ARG A 89 -7.09 -13.15 27.29
C ARG A 89 -8.19 -14.05 26.75
N PHE A 90 -7.86 -14.93 25.82
CA PHE A 90 -8.78 -15.92 25.27
C PHE A 90 -9.30 -16.88 26.35
N ALA A 91 -8.41 -17.48 27.14
CA ALA A 91 -8.80 -18.37 28.24
C ALA A 91 -9.75 -17.69 29.24
N ARG A 92 -9.48 -16.42 29.59
CA ARG A 92 -10.37 -15.64 30.47
C ARG A 92 -11.74 -15.42 29.84
N ALA A 93 -11.80 -15.04 28.56
CA ALA A 93 -13.06 -14.84 27.86
C ALA A 93 -13.90 -16.13 27.82
N MET A 94 -13.25 -17.29 27.60
CA MET A 94 -13.90 -18.59 27.61
C MET A 94 -14.46 -18.97 28.99
N LEU A 95 -13.70 -18.73 30.06
CA LEU A 95 -14.15 -18.98 31.44
C LEU A 95 -15.32 -18.08 31.87
N GLN A 96 -15.41 -16.87 31.30
CA GLN A 96 -16.45 -15.89 31.61
C GLN A 96 -17.70 -16.02 30.73
N SER A 97 -17.64 -16.82 29.66
CA SER A 97 -18.78 -16.98 28.78
C SER A 97 -19.83 -17.92 29.39
N SER A 98 -21.03 -17.37 29.63
CA SER A 98 -22.18 -18.08 30.19
C SER A 98 -23.03 -18.80 29.15
N SER A 99 -22.72 -18.70 27.85
CA SER A 99 -23.54 -19.29 26.79
C SER A 99 -23.00 -20.64 26.30
N LEU A 100 -23.90 -21.61 26.14
CA LEU A 100 -23.61 -22.91 25.51
C LEU A 100 -23.02 -22.74 24.11
N ALA A 101 -23.50 -21.77 23.33
CA ALA A 101 -22.99 -21.47 21.99
C ALA A 101 -21.51 -21.05 21.97
N ALA A 102 -21.02 -20.32 22.97
CA ALA A 102 -19.61 -19.97 23.08
C ALA A 102 -18.75 -21.17 23.51
N ARG A 103 -19.33 -22.12 24.24
CA ARG A 103 -18.68 -23.38 24.63
C ARG A 103 -18.67 -24.40 23.48
N GLU A 104 -19.71 -24.41 22.64
CA GLU A 104 -19.84 -25.26 21.46
C GLU A 104 -19.03 -24.76 20.25
N ALA A 105 -18.94 -23.44 20.04
CA ALA A 105 -18.10 -22.83 19.01
C ALA A 105 -16.60 -23.15 19.17
N PHE A 106 -16.22 -23.62 20.36
CA PHE A 106 -14.89 -24.09 20.72
C PHE A 106 -14.96 -25.44 21.46
N SER A 107 -15.72 -26.38 20.90
CA SER A 107 -15.88 -27.75 21.41
C SER A 107 -14.57 -28.54 21.58
N GLU A 108 -13.47 -28.05 21.02
CA GLU A 108 -12.15 -28.65 21.16
C GLU A 108 -11.30 -27.79 22.11
N ALA A 109 -10.82 -28.41 23.18
CA ALA A 109 -9.83 -27.79 24.05
C ALA A 109 -8.60 -27.42 23.21
N PRO A 110 -8.00 -26.23 23.42
CA PRO A 110 -6.78 -25.86 22.70
C PRO A 110 -5.72 -26.94 22.91
N PRO A 111 -5.02 -27.38 21.84
CA PRO A 111 -3.99 -28.40 21.95
C PRO A 111 -2.89 -27.97 22.94
N PRO A 112 -2.16 -28.92 23.55
CA PRO A 112 -0.99 -28.59 24.36
C PRO A 112 0.05 -27.87 23.48
N GLY A 113 0.16 -26.54 23.65
CA GLY A 113 0.91 -25.60 22.77
C GLY A 113 0.20 -24.24 22.64
N GLY A 114 -1.13 -24.23 22.79
CA GLY A 114 -1.88 -23.01 23.10
C GLY A 114 -2.36 -22.15 21.92
N SER A 115 -2.14 -22.55 20.67
CA SER A 115 -2.81 -21.95 19.51
C SER A 115 -4.30 -22.28 19.47
N THR A 116 -5.15 -21.38 18.92
CA THR A 116 -6.58 -21.67 18.73
C THR A 116 -6.79 -22.47 17.43
N PRO A 117 -7.90 -23.23 17.29
CA PRO A 117 -8.27 -23.84 16.00
C PRO A 117 -8.52 -22.84 14.87
N ALA A 118 -8.55 -21.53 15.15
CA ALA A 118 -8.70 -20.50 14.12
C ALA A 118 -7.47 -20.41 13.22
N ILE A 119 -6.26 -20.65 13.74
CA ILE A 119 -5.03 -20.60 12.94
C ILE A 119 -5.08 -21.66 11.83
N ALA A 120 -5.28 -22.93 12.22
CA ALA A 120 -5.40 -24.03 11.26
C ALA A 120 -6.50 -23.78 10.23
N ARG A 121 -7.70 -23.36 10.66
CA ARG A 121 -8.81 -23.08 9.75
C ARG A 121 -8.56 -21.94 8.77
N GLN A 122 -7.84 -20.90 9.18
CA GLN A 122 -7.44 -19.79 8.29
C GLN A 122 -6.43 -20.27 7.26
N LEU A 123 -5.42 -21.02 7.69
CA LEU A 123 -4.40 -21.59 6.80
C LEU A 123 -5.02 -22.59 5.80
N ASP A 124 -5.91 -23.46 6.27
CA ASP A 124 -6.64 -24.41 5.42
C ASP A 124 -7.53 -23.71 4.40
N ALA A 125 -8.22 -22.63 4.81
CA ALA A 125 -9.08 -21.86 3.93
C ALA A 125 -8.27 -21.16 2.81
N LEU A 126 -7.11 -20.59 3.16
CA LEU A 126 -6.24 -19.90 2.20
C LEU A 126 -5.47 -20.87 1.31
N GLY A 127 -5.06 -22.03 1.82
CA GLY A 127 -4.25 -23.00 1.08
C GLY A 127 -3.02 -22.35 0.44
N SER A 128 -2.86 -22.52 -0.88
CA SER A 128 -1.75 -21.92 -1.64
C SER A 128 -1.82 -20.39 -1.79
N ASP A 129 -2.92 -19.74 -1.39
CA ASP A 129 -3.03 -18.28 -1.42
C ASP A 129 -2.27 -17.64 -0.24
N HIS A 130 -2.03 -18.38 0.85
CA HIS A 130 -1.18 -17.91 1.95
C HIS A 130 0.30 -18.01 1.57
N VAL A 131 0.96 -16.85 1.49
CA VAL A 131 2.38 -16.77 1.08
C VAL A 131 3.34 -16.69 2.25
N GLY A 132 2.90 -16.54 3.50
CA GLY A 132 3.82 -16.44 4.63
C GLY A 132 4.80 -17.62 4.72
N TYR A 133 6.11 -17.35 4.68
CA TYR A 133 7.18 -18.36 4.52
C TYR A 133 7.00 -19.32 3.33
N SER A 134 6.35 -18.86 2.28
CA SER A 134 6.08 -19.57 1.03
C SER A 134 6.07 -18.59 -0.13
N SER A 135 5.78 -19.06 -1.34
CA SER A 135 5.62 -18.18 -2.48
C SER A 135 4.42 -18.59 -3.32
N LYS A 136 3.90 -17.64 -4.07
CA LYS A 136 2.88 -17.88 -5.09
C LYS A 136 3.34 -17.30 -6.42
N ARG A 137 3.41 -18.18 -7.41
CA ARG A 137 3.83 -17.83 -8.77
C ARG A 137 2.62 -17.55 -9.66
N PHE A 138 2.76 -16.54 -10.51
CA PHE A 138 1.84 -16.17 -11.59
C PHE A 138 2.58 -16.23 -12.93
N PRO A 139 2.68 -17.42 -13.55
CA PRO A 139 3.55 -17.63 -14.73
C PRO A 139 3.20 -16.72 -15.92
N GLU A 140 1.90 -16.50 -16.18
CA GLU A 140 1.42 -15.63 -17.27
C GLU A 140 1.81 -14.16 -17.10
N LEU A 141 2.25 -13.77 -15.90
CA LEU A 141 2.71 -12.44 -15.55
C LEU A 141 4.23 -12.37 -15.38
N GLY A 142 4.94 -13.51 -15.40
CA GLY A 142 6.35 -13.57 -15.01
C GLY A 142 6.59 -13.03 -13.60
N LEU A 143 5.66 -13.27 -12.67
CA LEU A 143 5.67 -12.70 -11.32
C LEU A 143 5.67 -13.83 -10.28
N THR A 144 6.54 -13.71 -9.27
CA THR A 144 6.44 -14.51 -8.04
C THR A 144 6.32 -13.59 -6.84
N LEU A 145 5.27 -13.81 -6.04
CA LEU A 145 5.09 -13.17 -4.74
C LEU A 145 5.72 -14.05 -3.67
N VAL A 146 6.74 -13.54 -2.98
CA VAL A 146 7.50 -14.21 -1.93
C VAL A 146 7.01 -13.69 -0.59
N GLY A 147 6.44 -14.54 0.26
CA GLY A 147 5.99 -14.07 1.57
C GLY A 147 7.09 -14.11 2.62
N ALA A 148 7.18 -13.02 3.38
CA ALA A 148 8.01 -12.90 4.57
C ALA A 148 7.37 -13.62 5.77
N ARG A 149 7.77 -13.24 6.99
CA ARG A 149 7.18 -13.73 8.23
C ARG A 149 5.69 -13.34 8.34
N PRO A 150 4.75 -14.31 8.33
CA PRO A 150 3.34 -14.03 8.59
C PRO A 150 3.10 -13.81 10.09
N PHE A 151 1.99 -13.16 10.44
CA PHE A 151 1.60 -12.85 11.82
C PHE A 151 2.58 -11.95 12.57
N SER A 152 3.50 -11.28 11.86
CA SER A 152 4.47 -10.40 12.49
C SER A 152 3.75 -9.30 13.28
N LYS A 153 4.21 -9.03 14.50
CA LYS A 153 3.75 -7.89 15.31
C LYS A 153 4.80 -6.79 15.39
N GLY A 154 5.79 -6.84 14.50
CA GLY A 154 6.97 -6.00 14.51
C GLY A 154 7.83 -6.11 15.78
N GLY A 155 8.82 -5.22 15.82
CA GLY A 155 9.70 -5.04 16.96
C GLY A 155 10.69 -6.20 17.18
N LYS A 156 11.39 -6.12 18.32
CA LYS A 156 12.60 -6.92 18.58
C LYS A 156 12.35 -8.19 19.41
N GLN A 157 11.12 -8.39 19.91
CA GLN A 157 10.84 -9.40 20.93
C GLN A 157 10.32 -10.71 20.33
N TRP A 158 11.26 -11.61 20.01
CA TRP A 158 10.96 -12.96 19.50
C TRP A 158 10.45 -13.93 20.58
N SER A 159 10.90 -13.80 21.83
CA SER A 159 10.59 -14.74 22.91
C SER A 159 9.08 -14.97 23.12
N ASP A 160 8.29 -13.93 22.89
CA ASP A 160 6.83 -13.98 23.10
C ASP A 160 6.09 -14.73 22.00
N VAL A 161 6.74 -14.96 20.86
CA VAL A 161 6.17 -15.57 19.66
C VAL A 161 6.88 -16.85 19.25
N ALA A 162 7.98 -17.20 19.93
CA ALA A 162 8.82 -18.35 19.60
C ALA A 162 8.03 -19.66 19.57
N GLU A 163 7.21 -19.94 20.59
CA GLU A 163 6.36 -21.14 20.65
C GLU A 163 5.41 -21.23 19.45
N PHE A 164 4.82 -20.09 19.04
CA PHE A 164 3.89 -20.03 17.91
C PHE A 164 4.57 -20.34 16.57
N TYR A 165 5.76 -19.76 16.33
CA TYR A 165 6.49 -19.99 15.08
C TYR A 165 7.13 -21.39 15.01
N GLU A 166 7.60 -21.92 16.13
CA GLU A 166 8.07 -23.30 16.21
C GLU A 166 6.92 -24.27 15.92
N GLU A 167 5.75 -24.08 16.55
CA GLU A 167 4.58 -24.94 16.38
C GLU A 167 4.03 -24.94 14.94
N HIS A 168 3.85 -23.76 14.33
CA HIS A 168 3.15 -23.65 13.05
C HIS A 168 4.06 -23.65 11.83
N TYR A 169 5.34 -23.29 11.98
CA TYR A 169 6.25 -23.11 10.85
C TYR A 169 7.60 -23.83 11.00
N GLY A 170 7.89 -24.39 12.18
CA GLY A 170 9.18 -24.98 12.51
C GLY A 170 10.31 -23.95 12.44
N VAL A 171 10.03 -22.71 12.86
CA VAL A 171 10.98 -21.59 12.85
C VAL A 171 11.33 -21.24 14.29
N GLY A 172 12.56 -21.57 14.71
CA GLY A 172 13.00 -21.46 16.10
C GLY A 172 13.46 -20.05 16.50
N GLY A 173 13.86 -19.22 15.54
CA GLY A 173 14.47 -17.93 15.81
C GLY A 173 14.39 -16.90 14.68
N PRO A 174 14.78 -15.65 14.94
CA PRO A 174 14.86 -14.60 13.92
C PRO A 174 15.78 -14.96 12.75
N GLN A 175 16.92 -15.62 13.03
CA GLN A 175 17.85 -16.07 11.99
C GLN A 175 17.23 -17.18 11.13
N ASP A 176 16.57 -18.16 11.74
CA ASP A 176 15.84 -19.21 11.01
C ASP A 176 14.74 -18.61 10.13
N SER A 177 14.06 -17.56 10.64
CA SER A 177 13.08 -16.79 9.87
C SER A 177 13.72 -16.13 8.66
N ALA A 178 14.83 -15.41 8.83
CA ALA A 178 15.54 -14.74 7.74
C ALA A 178 16.01 -15.75 6.66
N LEU A 179 16.57 -16.88 7.09
CA LEU A 179 16.99 -17.97 6.19
C LEU A 179 15.80 -18.59 5.47
N ARG A 180 14.68 -18.83 6.15
CA ARG A 180 13.45 -19.34 5.51
C ARG A 180 12.95 -18.38 4.42
N ILE A 181 12.94 -17.07 4.69
CA ILE A 181 12.52 -16.07 3.71
C ILE A 181 13.47 -16.06 2.50
N LEU A 182 14.79 -16.15 2.74
CA LEU A 182 15.78 -16.27 1.68
C LEU A 182 15.59 -17.53 0.84
N ASP A 183 15.40 -18.70 1.46
CA ASP A 183 15.20 -19.98 0.79
C ASP A 183 14.00 -19.94 -0.15
N VAL A 184 12.91 -19.33 0.30
CA VAL A 184 11.70 -19.13 -0.52
C VAL A 184 12.02 -18.23 -1.72
N ALA A 185 12.76 -17.14 -1.52
CA ALA A 185 13.13 -16.23 -2.61
C ALA A 185 14.07 -16.87 -3.63
N LEU A 186 15.01 -17.70 -3.18
CA LEU A 186 15.92 -18.46 -4.04
C LEU A 186 15.20 -19.60 -4.78
N GLY A 187 14.15 -20.17 -4.19
CA GLY A 187 13.31 -21.18 -4.82
C GLY A 187 12.33 -20.63 -5.86
N ALA A 188 12.13 -19.31 -5.92
CA ALA A 188 11.29 -18.68 -6.92
C ALA A 188 11.91 -18.80 -8.32
N ALA A 189 11.06 -18.91 -9.35
CA ALA A 189 11.52 -19.19 -10.71
C ALA A 189 12.51 -18.13 -11.23
N GLU A 190 13.52 -18.60 -11.96
CA GLU A 190 14.47 -17.74 -12.65
C GLU A 190 13.74 -16.88 -13.71
N GLY A 191 14.14 -15.62 -13.84
CA GLY A 191 13.50 -14.66 -14.74
C GLY A 191 12.19 -14.03 -14.24
N ASP A 192 11.52 -14.61 -13.24
CA ASP A 192 10.35 -13.96 -12.64
C ASP A 192 10.75 -12.69 -11.88
N CYS A 193 9.93 -11.64 -12.02
CA CYS A 193 9.91 -10.50 -11.12
C CYS A 193 9.50 -10.97 -9.72
N LYS A 194 10.32 -10.68 -8.71
CA LYS A 194 10.11 -11.14 -7.33
C LYS A 194 9.65 -9.97 -6.46
N VAL A 195 8.44 -10.06 -5.93
CA VAL A 195 7.91 -9.06 -4.99
C VAL A 195 7.78 -9.71 -3.62
N VAL A 196 8.32 -9.07 -2.60
CA VAL A 196 8.17 -9.56 -1.23
C VAL A 196 6.87 -9.04 -0.63
N VAL A 197 6.13 -9.92 0.05
CA VAL A 197 4.88 -9.60 0.75
C VAL A 197 5.04 -9.92 2.22
N ALA A 198 4.95 -8.92 3.07
CA ALA A 198 5.05 -9.05 4.52
C ALA A 198 3.80 -8.48 5.20
N HIS A 199 3.63 -8.72 6.49
CA HIS A 199 2.70 -7.94 7.28
C HIS A 199 3.37 -6.69 7.87
N GLN A 200 4.65 -6.77 8.22
CA GLN A 200 5.44 -5.66 8.75
C GLN A 200 6.66 -5.39 7.86
N GLY A 201 7.04 -4.12 7.73
CA GLY A 201 8.22 -3.71 6.96
C GLY A 201 9.54 -4.06 7.65
N PRO A 202 10.68 -3.98 6.94
CA PRO A 202 11.98 -4.31 7.50
C PRO A 202 12.44 -3.30 8.56
N ALA A 203 13.29 -3.77 9.48
CA ALA A 203 14.02 -2.89 10.39
C ALA A 203 14.95 -1.93 9.62
N GLY A 204 15.29 -0.81 10.24
CA GLY A 204 16.11 0.26 9.66
C GLY A 204 15.30 1.42 9.10
N LEU A 205 13.96 1.27 8.95
CA LEU A 205 13.07 2.27 8.34
C LEU A 205 12.15 2.99 9.34
N GLY A 206 12.55 3.02 10.62
CA GLY A 206 11.73 3.51 11.73
C GLY A 206 12.45 4.43 12.70
N ASP A 207 13.45 5.19 12.22
CA ASP A 207 14.24 6.12 13.05
C ASP A 207 13.38 7.22 13.69
N ARG A 208 12.33 7.69 13.01
CA ARG A 208 11.37 8.69 13.50
C ARG A 208 9.94 8.16 13.47
N ARG A 209 9.07 8.73 14.30
CA ARG A 209 7.65 8.31 14.41
C ARG A 209 6.86 8.32 13.10
N HIS A 210 7.21 9.22 12.18
CA HIS A 210 6.53 9.37 10.89
C HIS A 210 7.15 8.53 9.78
N CYS A 211 8.29 7.87 10.04
CA CYS A 211 8.91 6.95 9.09
C CYS A 211 8.05 5.69 8.97
N ILE A 212 8.20 5.00 7.84
CA ILE A 212 7.32 3.92 7.43
C ILE A 212 7.21 2.77 8.46
N CYS A 213 8.27 2.53 9.25
CA CYS A 213 8.30 1.54 10.34
C CYS A 213 8.49 2.15 11.76
N GLY A 214 8.29 3.46 11.92
CA GLY A 214 8.57 4.15 13.19
C GLY A 214 7.46 4.07 14.23
N VAL A 215 7.80 3.76 15.48
CA VAL A 215 6.86 3.78 16.61
C VAL A 215 6.39 5.21 16.89
N ASP A 216 5.08 5.38 17.03
CA ASP A 216 4.44 6.67 17.34
C ASP A 216 3.57 6.63 18.61
N TRP A 217 3.65 5.53 19.38
CA TRP A 217 2.91 5.32 20.63
C TRP A 217 3.77 5.21 21.90
N THR A 218 5.11 5.26 21.79
CA THR A 218 6.04 5.29 22.91
C THR A 218 7.03 6.46 22.80
N ASP A 219 7.61 6.82 23.94
CA ASP A 219 8.76 7.73 24.04
C ASP A 219 9.91 6.93 24.71
N PRO A 220 11.09 6.80 24.10
CA PRO A 220 11.54 7.42 22.83
C PRO A 220 10.91 6.83 21.56
N GLU A 221 10.99 7.61 20.47
CA GLU A 221 10.79 7.10 19.11
C GLU A 221 11.75 5.94 18.85
N ALA A 222 11.27 4.91 18.15
CA ALA A 222 12.02 3.69 17.92
C ALA A 222 11.57 2.99 16.64
N ASP A 223 12.46 2.19 16.10
CA ASP A 223 12.16 1.33 14.95
C ASP A 223 11.36 0.09 15.36
N HIS A 224 10.25 -0.13 14.65
CA HIS A 224 9.35 -1.27 14.83
C HIS A 224 9.46 -2.31 13.70
N GLY A 225 10.37 -2.13 12.75
CA GLY A 225 10.52 -3.04 11.62
C GLY A 225 11.06 -4.43 12.01
N ASP A 226 10.83 -5.37 11.11
CA ASP A 226 11.23 -6.76 11.21
C ASP A 226 12.72 -6.94 10.86
N ARG A 227 13.51 -7.37 11.85
CA ARG A 227 14.95 -7.60 11.68
C ARG A 227 15.27 -8.79 10.77
N ASP A 228 14.46 -9.83 10.87
CA ASP A 228 14.55 -11.02 10.03
C ASP A 228 14.24 -10.71 8.57
N LEU A 229 13.28 -9.82 8.30
CA LEU A 229 13.02 -9.35 6.94
C LEU A 229 14.19 -8.49 6.41
N GLN A 230 14.73 -7.57 7.21
CA GLN A 230 15.90 -6.78 6.81
C GLN A 230 17.09 -7.70 6.47
N GLU A 231 17.40 -8.67 7.35
CA GLU A 231 18.49 -9.63 7.14
C GLU A 231 18.26 -10.50 5.89
N ALA A 232 17.02 -10.95 5.66
CA ALA A 232 16.68 -11.70 4.45
C ALA A 232 16.89 -10.87 3.18
N LEU A 233 16.48 -9.60 3.16
CA LEU A 233 16.67 -8.70 2.02
C LEU A 233 18.15 -8.42 1.74
N ASP A 234 18.95 -8.20 2.78
CA ASP A 234 20.40 -8.03 2.64
C ASP A 234 21.05 -9.30 2.05
N MET A 235 20.64 -10.49 2.51
CA MET A 235 21.11 -11.75 1.94
C MET A 235 20.65 -11.95 0.49
N MET A 236 19.39 -11.63 0.16
CA MET A 236 18.88 -11.69 -1.21
C MET A 236 19.71 -10.80 -2.14
N HIS A 237 19.98 -9.56 -1.73
CA HIS A 237 20.82 -8.64 -2.48
C HIS A 237 22.24 -9.19 -2.67
N ALA A 238 22.84 -9.75 -1.61
CA ALA A 238 24.17 -10.37 -1.68
C ALA A 238 24.22 -11.60 -2.62
N GLN A 239 23.09 -12.31 -2.81
CA GLN A 239 22.94 -13.39 -3.80
C GLN A 239 22.62 -12.88 -5.21
N GLY A 240 22.56 -11.57 -5.43
CA GLY A 240 22.24 -10.97 -6.73
C GLY A 240 20.75 -11.00 -7.07
N LEU A 241 19.87 -11.33 -6.11
CA LEU A 241 18.43 -11.23 -6.33
C LEU A 241 18.01 -9.76 -6.33
N ARG A 242 17.24 -9.39 -7.35
CA ARG A 242 16.62 -8.08 -7.46
C ARG A 242 15.19 -8.15 -6.94
N ILE A 243 14.90 -7.36 -5.92
CA ILE A 243 13.57 -7.21 -5.32
C ILE A 243 13.08 -5.78 -5.62
N PRO A 244 12.32 -5.53 -6.69
CA PRO A 244 11.86 -4.17 -6.99
C PRO A 244 10.87 -3.61 -5.96
N LEU A 245 10.18 -4.48 -5.23
CA LEU A 245 9.07 -4.09 -4.37
C LEU A 245 8.94 -5.00 -3.15
N VAL A 246 8.76 -4.37 -1.99
CA VAL A 246 8.33 -5.00 -0.74
C VAL A 246 7.00 -4.36 -0.32
N LEU A 247 5.94 -5.16 -0.28
CA LEU A 247 4.60 -4.78 0.15
C LEU A 247 4.35 -5.21 1.58
N PHE A 248 3.83 -4.32 2.42
CA PHE A 248 3.48 -4.66 3.80
C PHE A 248 2.37 -3.77 4.38
N GLY A 249 1.98 -4.04 5.64
CA GLY A 249 0.93 -3.34 6.38
C GLY A 249 1.37 -2.97 7.80
N HIS A 250 0.48 -3.17 8.78
CA HIS A 250 0.67 -3.03 10.23
C HIS A 250 0.89 -1.60 10.74
N MET A 251 1.83 -0.84 10.18
CA MET A 251 2.14 0.52 10.64
C MET A 251 1.15 1.51 10.03
N HIS A 252 0.08 1.83 10.75
CA HIS A 252 -1.04 2.61 10.21
C HIS A 252 -0.64 4.00 9.72
N SER A 253 -1.29 4.46 8.66
CA SER A 253 -0.99 5.72 7.96
C SER A 253 -1.25 6.97 8.79
N GLN A 254 -2.25 6.93 9.67
CA GLN A 254 -2.54 8.01 10.60
C GLN A 254 -1.72 7.83 11.87
N LEU A 255 -0.93 8.85 12.22
CA LEU A 255 -0.15 8.83 13.44
C LEU A 255 -1.03 9.09 14.67
N LYS A 256 -0.75 8.41 15.78
CA LYS A 256 -1.36 8.66 17.09
C LYS A 256 -1.23 10.14 17.45
N GLY A 257 -2.36 10.77 17.76
CA GLY A 257 -2.42 12.23 17.94
C GLY A 257 -2.70 12.95 16.61
N ARG A 258 -1.64 13.35 15.89
CA ARG A 258 -1.76 14.11 14.62
C ARG A 258 -0.62 13.76 13.66
N GLY A 259 -0.92 13.89 12.36
CA GLY A 259 0.02 13.74 11.25
C GLY A 259 -0.15 12.43 10.49
N HIS A 260 0.57 12.32 9.38
CA HIS A 260 0.59 11.14 8.54
C HIS A 260 1.99 10.51 8.53
N ARG A 261 2.00 9.19 8.41
CA ARG A 261 3.19 8.37 8.20
C ARG A 261 3.57 8.41 6.72
N ASN A 262 4.87 8.46 6.43
CA ASN A 262 5.37 8.19 5.09
C ASN A 262 5.09 6.73 4.74
N MET A 263 4.30 6.49 3.69
CA MET A 263 3.85 5.15 3.31
C MET A 263 4.73 4.49 2.25
N VAL A 264 5.75 5.21 1.77
CA VAL A 264 6.73 4.71 0.80
C VAL A 264 8.14 5.13 1.22
N GLU A 265 9.09 4.23 1.00
CA GLU A 265 10.53 4.46 1.10
C GLU A 265 11.26 3.77 -0.07
N VAL A 266 12.46 4.21 -0.41
CA VAL A 266 13.31 3.56 -1.42
C VAL A 266 14.68 3.25 -0.80
N ASP A 267 15.19 2.02 -0.96
CA ASP A 267 16.61 1.77 -0.69
C ASP A 267 17.44 2.26 -1.89
N PRO A 268 18.22 3.35 -1.77
CA PRO A 268 19.00 3.89 -2.89
C PRO A 268 20.09 2.93 -3.38
N ARG A 269 20.51 1.96 -2.56
CA ARG A 269 21.56 0.99 -2.93
C ARG A 269 21.03 -0.08 -3.86
N THR A 270 19.78 -0.50 -3.67
CA THR A 270 19.18 -1.63 -4.39
C THR A 270 18.08 -1.21 -5.36
N GLY A 271 17.55 0.00 -5.20
CA GLY A 271 16.37 0.48 -5.92
C GLY A 271 15.06 -0.18 -5.46
N THR A 272 15.08 -0.90 -4.33
CA THR A 272 13.88 -1.55 -3.77
C THR A 272 12.91 -0.50 -3.26
N VAL A 273 11.66 -0.55 -3.72
CA VAL A 273 10.57 0.26 -3.17
C VAL A 273 9.92 -0.48 -2.01
N TYR A 274 9.85 0.15 -0.85
CA TYR A 274 9.09 -0.31 0.30
C TYR A 274 7.76 0.42 0.31
N LEU A 275 6.64 -0.32 0.25
CA LEU A 275 5.31 0.26 0.23
C LEU A 275 4.45 -0.35 1.33
N ASN A 276 3.94 0.52 2.19
CA ASN A 276 3.02 0.18 3.25
C ASN A 276 1.58 0.53 2.81
N ALA A 277 0.68 -0.46 2.88
CA ALA A 277 -0.73 -0.32 2.49
C ALA A 277 -1.69 -0.16 3.69
N ALA A 278 -1.18 -0.05 4.92
CA ALA A 278 -1.97 0.00 6.14
C ALA A 278 -2.69 1.35 6.34
N VAL A 279 -3.84 1.52 5.70
CA VAL A 279 -4.73 2.65 5.93
C VAL A 279 -5.91 2.19 6.77
N VAL A 280 -6.18 2.82 7.91
CA VAL A 280 -7.32 2.48 8.77
C VAL A 280 -7.99 3.78 9.24
N PRO A 281 -9.34 3.92 9.18
CA PRO A 281 -10.30 2.99 8.56
C PRO A 281 -10.16 2.97 7.04
N ARG A 282 -10.46 1.82 6.40
CA ARG A 282 -10.43 1.61 4.93
C ARG A 282 -11.75 1.85 4.24
N VAL A 283 -12.80 1.99 5.03
CA VAL A 283 -14.12 2.34 4.55
C VAL A 283 -14.42 3.72 5.08
N ARG A 284 -14.62 4.67 4.17
CA ARG A 284 -14.89 6.08 4.49
C ARG A 284 -16.00 6.62 3.62
N SER A 285 -16.63 7.70 4.08
CA SER A 285 -17.60 8.45 3.28
C SER A 285 -16.90 9.61 2.57
N PHE A 286 -17.12 9.75 1.27
CA PHE A 286 -16.66 10.87 0.44
C PHE A 286 -17.86 11.65 -0.10
N PRO A 287 -17.69 12.92 -0.49
CA PRO A 287 -18.68 13.61 -1.31
C PRO A 287 -18.96 12.81 -2.59
N ALA A 288 -20.24 12.69 -2.94
CA ALA A 288 -20.65 12.10 -4.20
C ALA A 288 -20.04 12.90 -5.37
N PRO A 289 -19.37 12.27 -6.34
CA PRO A 289 -19.02 12.96 -7.57
C PRO A 289 -20.30 13.51 -8.23
N GLU A 290 -20.24 14.77 -8.67
CA GLU A 290 -21.29 15.43 -9.46
C GLU A 290 -21.69 14.52 -10.63
N PRO A 291 -22.99 14.32 -10.90
CA PRO A 291 -23.41 13.58 -12.08
C PRO A 291 -22.80 14.25 -13.31
N ALA A 292 -22.17 13.47 -14.19
CA ALA A 292 -21.63 13.98 -15.44
C ALA A 292 -22.71 14.77 -16.18
N GLU A 293 -22.45 16.05 -16.49
CA GLU A 293 -23.36 16.87 -17.28
C GLU A 293 -23.64 16.13 -18.59
N VAL A 294 -24.88 15.66 -18.73
CA VAL A 294 -25.37 15.16 -20.02
C VAL A 294 -25.35 16.37 -20.95
N PRO A 295 -24.60 16.36 -22.07
CA PRO A 295 -24.66 17.44 -23.04
C PRO A 295 -26.12 17.57 -23.48
N GLN A 296 -26.76 18.68 -23.11
CA GLN A 296 -28.08 19.02 -23.60
C GLN A 296 -27.98 19.04 -25.13
N PRO A 297 -28.80 18.27 -25.86
CA PRO A 297 -28.82 18.38 -27.31
C PRO A 297 -29.13 19.83 -27.66
N HIS A 298 -28.25 20.45 -28.43
CA HIS A 298 -28.40 21.81 -28.92
C HIS A 298 -29.67 21.85 -29.78
N GLU A 299 -30.79 22.30 -29.23
CA GLU A 299 -31.94 22.65 -30.03
C GLU A 299 -31.60 23.90 -30.84
N SER A 300 -31.33 23.69 -32.13
CA SER A 300 -31.28 24.76 -33.11
C SER A 300 -32.69 25.32 -33.30
N SER A 301 -33.04 26.38 -32.57
CA SER A 301 -34.25 27.14 -32.86
C SER A 301 -33.90 28.31 -33.78
N TYR A 302 -34.46 28.25 -34.99
CA TYR A 302 -34.44 29.28 -36.01
C TYR A 302 -34.87 30.66 -35.49
N ASP A 303 -34.21 31.66 -36.06
CA ASP A 303 -34.42 33.09 -35.91
C ASP A 303 -35.76 33.56 -36.49
N SER A 304 -36.48 34.39 -35.73
CA SER A 304 -37.49 35.32 -36.25
C SER A 304 -37.83 36.40 -35.19
N ASP A 305 -37.00 37.44 -35.11
CA ASP A 305 -37.34 38.87 -35.33
C ASP A 305 -38.87 39.18 -35.58
N VAL A 306 -39.61 40.16 -35.02
CA VAL A 306 -39.39 41.45 -34.29
C VAL A 306 -40.78 41.91 -33.66
N PRO A 307 -41.02 43.17 -33.17
CA PRO A 307 -41.04 43.66 -31.76
C PRO A 307 -42.41 44.17 -31.24
N ALA A 308 -42.48 44.64 -29.98
CA ALA A 308 -42.79 46.05 -29.64
C ALA A 308 -43.10 46.31 -28.13
N ALA A 309 -42.43 47.36 -27.63
CA ALA A 309 -42.92 48.46 -26.79
C ALA A 309 -43.39 48.25 -25.33
N GLY A 310 -42.82 49.08 -24.43
CA GLY A 310 -43.62 49.77 -23.40
C GLY A 310 -42.98 50.02 -22.03
N THR A 311 -42.46 51.23 -21.82
CA THR A 311 -42.54 52.08 -20.59
C THR A 311 -41.95 51.54 -19.25
N ALA A 312 -40.87 52.10 -18.68
CA ALA A 312 -40.66 53.44 -18.06
C ALA A 312 -41.26 53.63 -16.65
N GLY A 313 -40.41 54.07 -15.69
CA GLY A 313 -40.77 54.67 -14.38
C GLY A 313 -40.14 53.96 -13.17
N ALA A 314 -38.95 54.31 -12.67
CA ALA A 314 -38.53 55.50 -11.91
C ALA A 314 -38.91 55.51 -10.40
N ALA A 315 -37.86 55.37 -9.57
CA ALA A 315 -37.52 56.11 -8.33
C ALA A 315 -38.50 56.21 -7.12
N GLY A 316 -37.95 56.05 -5.90
CA GLY A 316 -38.52 56.68 -4.69
C GLY A 316 -38.16 56.08 -3.32
N THR A 317 -36.99 56.49 -2.81
CA THR A 317 -36.52 56.66 -1.41
C THR A 317 -37.47 56.55 -0.18
N LEU A 318 -36.90 55.92 0.86
CA LEU A 318 -36.81 56.27 2.31
C LEU A 318 -38.07 56.41 3.21
N GLY A 319 -38.01 55.76 4.38
CA GLY A 319 -38.81 56.11 5.56
C GLY A 319 -38.70 55.10 6.71
N ALA A 320 -38.25 55.55 7.87
CA ALA A 320 -37.89 54.75 9.04
C ALA A 320 -39.05 54.49 10.04
N ALA A 321 -38.76 53.57 10.97
CA ALA A 321 -39.18 53.53 12.39
C ALA A 321 -40.30 52.56 12.84
N ALA A 322 -39.85 51.59 13.66
CA ALA A 322 -40.40 51.10 14.93
C ALA A 322 -41.86 50.60 15.03
N GLY A 323 -42.01 49.29 15.29
CA GLY A 323 -43.22 48.68 15.81
C GLY A 323 -42.90 47.35 16.51
N ARG A 324 -43.26 47.26 17.79
CA ARG A 324 -43.06 46.13 18.69
C ARG A 324 -44.05 45.00 18.38
N GLY A 325 -43.69 43.75 18.71
CA GLY A 325 -44.66 42.78 19.23
C GLY A 325 -44.75 41.44 18.50
N SER A 326 -44.30 40.42 19.23
CA SER A 326 -44.89 39.08 19.37
C SER A 326 -45.10 38.14 18.19
N ALA A 327 -44.49 36.96 18.40
CA ALA A 327 -45.05 35.63 18.25
C ALA A 327 -44.92 34.92 16.89
N ASP A 328 -44.42 33.69 17.02
CA ASP A 328 -44.57 32.53 16.12
C ASP A 328 -43.70 32.48 14.86
N GLY A 329 -42.41 32.28 15.11
CA GLY A 329 -41.46 31.74 14.13
C GLY A 329 -41.75 30.27 13.83
N SER A 330 -42.64 30.04 12.85
CA SER A 330 -42.59 28.87 11.99
C SER A 330 -41.30 28.95 11.16
N GLY A 331 -40.25 28.33 11.69
CA GLY A 331 -38.96 28.21 11.02
C GLY A 331 -39.06 27.27 9.84
N SER A 332 -39.29 27.88 8.67
CA SER A 332 -38.94 27.38 7.34
C SER A 332 -37.71 26.48 7.41
N SER A 333 -37.88 25.21 7.05
CA SER A 333 -36.80 24.32 6.69
C SER A 333 -36.09 24.94 5.48
N SER A 334 -35.05 25.73 5.72
CA SER A 334 -33.98 25.89 4.75
C SER A 334 -33.41 24.50 4.53
N GLY A 335 -33.92 23.81 3.52
CA GLY A 335 -33.41 22.55 3.04
C GLY A 335 -31.98 22.78 2.57
N GLY A 336 -31.03 22.71 3.50
CA GLY A 336 -29.64 22.50 3.16
C GLY A 336 -29.61 21.20 2.37
N SER A 337 -29.29 21.30 1.09
CA SER A 337 -28.94 20.16 0.26
C SER A 337 -27.92 19.35 1.05
N ARG A 338 -28.35 18.23 1.62
CA ARG A 338 -27.44 17.29 2.26
C ARG A 338 -26.55 16.81 1.13
N GLU A 339 -25.29 17.25 1.11
CA GLU A 339 -24.31 16.74 0.15
C GLU A 339 -24.38 15.22 0.19
N GLU A 340 -24.74 14.62 -0.93
CA GLU A 340 -24.84 13.19 -1.03
C GLU A 340 -23.44 12.61 -0.79
N THR A 341 -23.34 11.57 0.02
CA THR A 341 -22.05 10.94 0.30
C THR A 341 -22.03 9.53 -0.24
N ILE A 342 -20.87 9.11 -0.73
CA ILE A 342 -20.62 7.77 -1.25
C ILE A 342 -19.65 7.05 -0.32
N LYS A 343 -20.01 5.82 0.05
CA LYS A 343 -19.12 4.94 0.80
C LYS A 343 -18.04 4.43 -0.14
N ALA A 344 -16.79 4.64 0.23
CA ALA A 344 -15.64 4.27 -0.57
C ALA A 344 -14.70 3.32 0.17
N HIS A 345 -14.06 2.47 -0.61
CA HIS A 345 -13.21 1.37 -0.15
C HIS A 345 -11.78 1.63 -0.64
N HIS A 346 -10.82 1.52 0.28
CA HIS A 346 -9.42 1.82 0.03
C HIS A 346 -8.65 0.65 -0.59
N PHE A 347 -7.77 0.99 -1.54
CA PHE A 347 -6.80 0.11 -2.18
C PHE A 347 -5.52 0.89 -2.49
N VAL A 348 -4.39 0.19 -2.56
CA VAL A 348 -3.18 0.73 -3.23
C VAL A 348 -2.99 0.01 -4.55
N LEU A 349 -2.99 0.74 -5.66
CA LEU A 349 -2.67 0.20 -6.97
C LEU A 349 -1.18 0.35 -7.24
N VAL A 350 -0.50 -0.74 -7.57
CA VAL A 350 0.92 -0.73 -7.93
C VAL A 350 1.10 -1.28 -9.33
N GLU A 351 1.79 -0.53 -10.18
CA GLU A 351 2.13 -0.94 -11.53
C GLU A 351 3.60 -1.33 -11.60
N LEU A 352 3.86 -2.56 -12.00
CA LEU A 352 5.18 -3.08 -12.29
C LEU A 352 5.41 -3.09 -13.80
N PHE A 353 6.60 -2.65 -14.22
CA PHE A 353 7.02 -2.70 -15.60
C PHE A 353 8.53 -2.96 -15.66
N ALA A 354 8.95 -3.89 -16.52
CA ALA A 354 10.36 -4.25 -16.70
C ALA A 354 11.12 -4.53 -15.38
N GLY A 355 10.46 -5.20 -14.42
CA GLY A 355 11.08 -5.53 -13.13
C GLY A 355 11.39 -4.32 -12.24
N ALA A 356 10.61 -3.25 -12.35
CA ALA A 356 10.63 -2.07 -11.50
C ALA A 356 9.20 -1.62 -11.17
N VAL A 357 9.04 -0.83 -10.10
CA VAL A 357 7.78 -0.10 -9.83
C VAL A 357 7.72 1.07 -10.80
N ALA A 358 6.73 1.10 -11.68
CA ALA A 358 6.50 2.20 -12.61
C ALA A 358 5.67 3.31 -11.93
N ALA A 359 4.65 2.91 -11.18
CA ALA A 359 3.80 3.83 -10.44
C ALA A 359 3.12 3.13 -9.25
N ALA A 360 2.77 3.91 -8.23
CA ALA A 360 1.88 3.46 -7.16
C ALA A 360 0.90 4.57 -6.78
N ARG A 361 -0.35 4.19 -6.47
CA ARG A 361 -1.46 5.11 -6.18
C ARG A 361 -2.29 4.63 -5.00
N ASP A 362 -2.55 5.53 -4.06
CA ASP A 362 -3.63 5.39 -3.08
C ASP A 362 -4.96 5.67 -3.78
N VAL A 363 -5.93 4.75 -3.70
CA VAL A 363 -7.20 4.85 -4.44
C VAL A 363 -8.37 4.53 -3.53
N TRP A 364 -9.41 5.36 -3.60
CA TRP A 364 -10.69 5.16 -2.94
C TRP A 364 -11.76 4.93 -4.00
N VAL A 365 -12.35 3.74 -3.99
CA VAL A 365 -13.41 3.34 -4.92
C VAL A 365 -14.76 3.46 -4.23
N GLY A 366 -15.56 4.41 -4.67
CA GLY A 366 -16.94 4.56 -4.25
C GLY A 366 -17.83 3.51 -4.89
N VAL A 367 -18.80 2.98 -4.12
CA VAL A 367 -19.75 1.98 -4.60
C VAL A 367 -21.18 2.46 -4.37
N ARG A 368 -22.02 2.41 -5.41
CA ARG A 368 -23.46 2.72 -5.35
C ARG A 368 -24.29 1.54 -5.85
N PRO A 369 -25.52 1.36 -5.35
CA PRO A 369 -26.51 0.52 -6.03
C PRO A 369 -26.79 1.11 -7.43
N ALA A 370 -26.83 0.28 -8.46
CA ALA A 370 -27.18 0.74 -9.80
C ALA A 370 -28.64 1.25 -9.84
N ALA A 371 -28.84 2.38 -10.51
CA ALA A 371 -30.16 2.98 -10.70
C ALA A 371 -31.11 2.00 -11.41
N GLY A 372 -32.30 1.78 -10.84
CA GLY A 372 -33.34 0.90 -11.41
C GLY A 372 -33.52 -0.46 -10.73
N SER A 373 -32.79 -0.77 -9.65
CA SER A 373 -33.04 -1.96 -8.83
C SER A 373 -34.23 -1.75 -7.87
N SER A 374 -35.43 -1.50 -8.42
CA SER A 374 -36.66 -1.59 -7.64
C SER A 374 -36.96 -3.07 -7.33
N SER A 375 -37.39 -3.29 -6.09
CA SER A 375 -37.67 -4.55 -5.41
C SER A 375 -38.32 -5.64 -6.29
N GLY A 376 -37.65 -6.77 -6.46
CA GLY A 376 -38.32 -7.98 -6.95
C GLY A 376 -37.52 -9.05 -7.71
N SER A 377 -36.24 -9.29 -7.44
CA SER A 377 -35.61 -10.57 -7.80
C SER A 377 -34.27 -10.74 -7.08
N SER A 378 -34.08 -11.86 -6.40
CA SER A 378 -32.92 -12.19 -5.58
C SER A 378 -31.70 -12.67 -6.40
N SER A 379 -31.35 -11.97 -7.48
CA SER A 379 -30.12 -12.21 -8.24
C SER A 379 -29.37 -10.90 -8.44
N GLY A 380 -28.32 -10.70 -7.64
CA GLY A 380 -27.24 -9.71 -7.82
C GLY A 380 -27.69 -8.28 -8.15
N SER A 381 -27.89 -7.44 -7.13
CA SER A 381 -27.98 -6.00 -7.33
C SER A 381 -26.70 -5.52 -8.03
N SER A 382 -26.85 -5.01 -9.26
CA SER A 382 -25.75 -4.42 -10.01
C SER A 382 -25.20 -3.25 -9.21
N ARG A 383 -23.88 -3.18 -9.06
CA ARG A 383 -23.17 -2.10 -8.35
C ARG A 383 -22.46 -1.22 -9.36
N GLU A 384 -22.59 0.08 -9.19
CA GLU A 384 -21.80 1.06 -9.92
C GLU A 384 -20.59 1.45 -9.07
N CYS A 385 -19.40 1.39 -9.65
CA CYS A 385 -18.15 1.71 -8.97
C CYS A 385 -17.42 2.83 -9.71
N SER A 386 -16.78 3.73 -8.96
CA SER A 386 -15.95 4.80 -9.52
C SER A 386 -14.85 5.22 -8.53
N ILE A 387 -13.73 5.72 -9.05
CA ILE A 387 -12.70 6.34 -8.20
C ILE A 387 -13.24 7.69 -7.71
N VAL A 388 -13.35 7.85 -6.40
CA VAL A 388 -13.82 9.10 -5.77
C VAL A 388 -12.68 9.94 -5.19
N HIS A 389 -11.53 9.31 -4.93
CA HIS A 389 -10.31 9.97 -4.54
C HIS A 389 -9.11 9.12 -4.96
N GLN A 390 -8.03 9.77 -5.38
CA GLN A 390 -6.75 9.12 -5.61
C GLN A 390 -5.59 10.07 -5.30
N GLN A 391 -4.48 9.50 -4.84
CA GLN A 391 -3.22 10.19 -4.60
C GLN A 391 -2.08 9.34 -5.15
N GLU A 392 -1.19 9.94 -5.95
CA GLU A 392 0.01 9.25 -6.39
C GLU A 392 1.04 9.18 -5.27
N LEU A 393 1.65 8.01 -5.13
CA LEU A 393 2.63 7.68 -4.10
C LEU A 393 4.02 7.49 -4.68
N VAL A 394 4.11 6.92 -5.89
CA VAL A 394 5.36 6.63 -6.59
C VAL A 394 5.19 6.95 -8.07
N ARG A 395 6.20 7.58 -8.66
CA ARG A 395 6.33 7.75 -10.12
C ARG A 395 7.76 7.47 -10.52
N THR A 396 7.95 6.59 -11.50
CA THR A 396 9.28 6.31 -12.05
C THR A 396 9.34 6.70 -13.51
N THR A 397 10.28 7.59 -13.84
CA THR A 397 10.49 8.10 -15.19
C THR A 397 11.90 7.77 -15.66
N LEU A 398 12.06 7.52 -16.95
CA LEU A 398 13.37 7.49 -17.59
C LEU A 398 13.74 8.93 -17.95
N THR A 399 14.78 9.48 -17.35
CA THR A 399 15.34 10.79 -17.72
C THR A 399 16.58 10.58 -18.56
N ALA A 400 16.63 11.14 -19.77
CA ALA A 400 17.90 11.36 -20.43
C ALA A 400 18.74 12.29 -19.55
N ALA A 401 20.00 11.96 -19.28
CA ALA A 401 20.88 12.80 -18.48
C ALA A 401 20.98 14.19 -19.14
N ALA A 402 20.25 15.16 -18.61
CA ALA A 402 20.40 16.55 -19.03
C ALA A 402 21.77 17.03 -18.53
N GLY A 403 22.70 17.29 -19.46
CA GLY A 403 24.00 17.85 -19.17
C GLY A 403 23.90 19.08 -18.28
N ALA A 404 24.39 18.97 -17.04
CA ALA A 404 24.42 20.06 -16.08
C ALA A 404 25.50 21.08 -16.48
N ALA A 405 25.14 22.03 -17.33
CA ALA A 405 25.88 23.28 -17.53
C ALA A 405 24.98 24.48 -17.22
N ALA A 406 24.73 24.73 -15.94
CA ALA A 406 24.24 26.01 -15.45
C ALA A 406 24.57 26.19 -13.96
N ALA A 407 25.75 26.74 -13.67
CA ALA A 407 26.02 27.42 -12.41
C ALA A 407 26.66 28.77 -12.74
N GLU A 408 25.82 29.73 -13.11
CA GLU A 408 26.16 31.15 -13.00
C GLU A 408 26.20 31.55 -11.53
N GLY A 409 27.18 32.39 -11.22
CA GLY A 409 27.65 32.64 -9.87
C GLY A 409 26.68 33.38 -8.96
N SER A 410 26.87 33.17 -7.67
CA SER A 410 26.64 34.19 -6.68
C SER A 410 27.54 33.94 -5.48
N GLN A 411 28.14 35.03 -5.02
CA GLN A 411 29.09 35.11 -3.93
C GLN A 411 28.48 34.61 -2.61
N ALA A 412 29.21 33.76 -1.90
CA ALA A 412 28.93 33.48 -0.49
C ALA A 412 30.16 33.84 0.35
N THR A 413 29.97 34.87 1.18
CA THR A 413 30.85 35.32 2.25
C THR A 413 31.02 34.22 3.30
N SER A 414 32.26 33.96 3.68
CA SER A 414 32.63 33.13 4.85
C SER A 414 32.35 33.88 6.16
N PRO A 415 32.18 33.16 7.30
CA PRO A 415 33.26 33.29 8.28
C PRO A 415 33.65 31.98 8.99
N ALA A 416 34.98 31.80 9.04
CA ALA A 416 35.82 31.50 10.21
C ALA A 416 35.45 30.35 11.19
N ALA A 417 36.34 29.36 11.25
CA ALA A 417 36.81 28.79 12.52
C ALA A 417 38.25 28.24 12.42
N ALA A 418 39.14 28.95 13.10
CA ALA A 418 40.37 28.56 13.80
C ALA A 418 41.30 27.45 13.25
N ALA A 419 42.52 27.91 12.97
CA ALA A 419 43.74 27.15 12.74
C ALA A 419 44.24 26.37 13.98
N LEU A 420 44.98 25.29 13.71
CA LEU A 420 46.26 25.00 14.37
C LEU A 420 47.12 24.17 13.42
N ALA A 421 48.28 24.71 13.05
CA ALA A 421 49.27 24.12 12.16
C ALA A 421 50.55 23.82 12.94
N VAL A 422 51.18 22.67 12.69
CA VAL A 422 52.63 22.46 12.77
C VAL A 422 52.99 21.35 11.76
N GLY A 423 53.77 21.66 10.71
CA GLY A 423 54.39 20.69 9.78
C GLY A 423 55.82 20.32 10.23
N PRO A 424 56.78 20.01 9.32
CA PRO A 424 56.69 19.49 7.94
C PRO A 424 57.69 18.33 7.66
N LEU A 425 57.60 17.65 6.50
CA LEU A 425 58.71 17.50 5.51
C LEU A 425 58.43 16.47 4.37
N LEU A 426 58.45 16.99 3.13
CA LEU A 426 59.14 16.51 1.91
C LEU A 426 58.97 15.06 1.41
N THR A 427 58.35 14.87 0.24
CA THR A 427 59.02 14.73 -1.09
C THR A 427 58.02 14.27 -2.17
N GLN A 428 58.07 14.87 -3.36
CA GLN A 428 57.49 14.39 -4.64
C GLN A 428 58.66 14.08 -5.62
N PRO A 429 58.42 13.70 -6.89
CA PRO A 429 57.89 12.44 -7.44
C PRO A 429 58.92 11.81 -8.44
N PRO A 430 58.51 10.94 -9.39
CA PRO A 430 58.55 11.42 -10.77
C PRO A 430 57.41 10.94 -11.69
N ALA A 431 57.33 11.63 -12.83
CA ALA A 431 56.34 11.54 -13.89
C ALA A 431 56.65 10.50 -14.99
N ALA A 432 55.61 10.00 -15.65
CA ALA A 432 55.51 9.51 -17.04
C ALA A 432 54.11 8.86 -17.20
N ALA A 433 53.34 8.92 -18.28
CA ALA A 433 53.49 9.51 -19.60
C ALA A 433 52.06 9.80 -20.13
N ALA A 434 51.94 10.76 -21.04
CA ALA A 434 50.72 11.06 -21.74
C ALA A 434 50.47 10.03 -22.85
N GLU A 435 49.25 9.49 -22.93
CA GLU A 435 48.66 9.00 -24.17
C GLU A 435 47.34 9.75 -24.39
N GLN A 436 47.26 10.41 -25.54
CA GLN A 436 46.04 10.98 -26.10
C GLN A 436 45.38 9.90 -26.95
N GLY A 437 44.08 9.70 -26.81
CA GLY A 437 43.31 8.87 -27.72
C GLY A 437 41.88 8.64 -27.26
N GLU A 438 40.95 9.04 -28.13
CA GLU A 438 39.51 8.74 -28.14
C GLU A 438 38.63 9.54 -27.17
N GLU A 439 38.27 10.76 -27.60
CA GLU A 439 36.92 11.31 -27.36
C GLU A 439 35.89 10.32 -27.93
N GLY A 440 35.51 9.34 -27.12
CA GLY A 440 34.23 8.66 -27.27
C GLY A 440 33.15 9.66 -26.88
N ALA A 441 32.18 9.88 -27.78
CA ALA A 441 30.95 10.56 -27.43
C ALA A 441 30.37 9.91 -26.16
N GLU A 442 30.31 10.66 -25.05
CA GLU A 442 29.54 10.26 -23.87
C GLU A 442 28.10 10.05 -24.34
N ALA A 443 27.71 8.79 -24.52
CA ALA A 443 26.31 8.45 -24.65
C ALA A 443 25.64 8.93 -23.37
N GLU A 444 24.76 9.92 -23.46
CA GLU A 444 23.97 10.41 -22.32
C GLU A 444 23.32 9.22 -21.63
N ALA A 445 23.85 8.84 -20.46
CA ALA A 445 23.31 7.72 -19.71
C ALA A 445 21.90 8.10 -19.27
N SER A 446 20.90 7.42 -19.81
CA SER A 446 19.54 7.59 -19.30
C SER A 446 19.47 6.98 -17.90
N GLU A 447 18.90 7.70 -16.95
CA GLU A 447 18.75 7.25 -15.57
C GLU A 447 17.28 7.08 -15.23
N TYR A 448 16.96 6.05 -14.45
CA TYR A 448 15.62 5.90 -13.88
C TYR A 448 15.52 6.75 -12.62
N VAL A 449 14.65 7.75 -12.64
CA VAL A 449 14.33 8.56 -11.46
C VAL A 449 13.00 8.10 -10.90
N CYS A 450 13.03 7.58 -9.67
CA CYS A 450 11.87 7.24 -8.88
C CYS A 450 11.59 8.34 -7.88
N SER A 451 10.47 9.05 -8.05
CA SER A 451 10.00 10.02 -7.09
C SER A 451 8.94 9.38 -6.20
N ILE A 452 9.03 9.61 -4.89
CA ILE A 452 8.04 9.15 -3.91
C ILE A 452 7.42 10.34 -3.19
N TYR A 453 6.17 10.20 -2.79
CA TYR A 453 5.44 11.21 -2.05
C TYR A 453 5.59 11.00 -0.53
N ARG A 454 6.02 12.04 0.18
CA ARG A 454 6.20 12.08 1.63
C ARG A 454 4.97 12.66 2.31
N ALA A 455 4.04 11.80 2.75
CA ALA A 455 2.80 12.24 3.40
C ALA A 455 3.00 13.07 4.68
N PHE A 456 4.16 12.95 5.34
CA PHE A 456 4.48 13.77 6.51
C PHE A 456 4.78 15.24 6.16
N THR A 457 5.46 15.48 5.05
CA THR A 457 5.88 16.84 4.61
C THR A 457 5.03 17.41 3.48
N ASP A 458 4.23 16.57 2.80
CA ASP A 458 3.48 16.91 1.58
C ASP A 458 4.39 17.27 0.39
N GLU A 459 5.53 16.59 0.29
CA GLU A 459 6.55 16.86 -0.74
C GLU A 459 6.91 15.60 -1.53
N TRP A 460 7.45 15.78 -2.73
CA TRP A 460 8.03 14.71 -3.53
C TRP A 460 9.54 14.65 -3.34
N GLU A 461 10.07 13.44 -3.16
CA GLU A 461 11.49 13.18 -3.03
C GLU A 461 11.97 12.26 -4.16
N PRO A 462 12.97 12.67 -4.96
CA PRO A 462 13.50 11.87 -6.07
C PRO A 462 14.66 10.96 -5.65
N PHE A 463 14.72 9.78 -6.26
CA PHE A 463 15.77 8.77 -6.08
C PHE A 463 16.25 8.27 -7.45
N VAL A 464 17.56 8.30 -7.70
CA VAL A 464 18.15 7.67 -8.88
C VAL A 464 18.25 6.18 -8.62
N LEU A 465 17.60 5.38 -9.46
CA LEU A 465 17.52 3.94 -9.30
C LEU A 465 18.67 3.23 -10.04
N PRO A 466 19.37 2.27 -9.40
CA PRO A 466 20.42 1.48 -10.03
C PRO A 466 19.81 0.36 -10.89
N LEU A 467 19.06 0.72 -11.93
CA LEU A 467 18.43 -0.25 -12.84
C LEU A 467 19.19 -0.31 -14.17
N PRO A 468 19.38 -1.52 -14.73
CA PRO A 468 19.90 -1.64 -16.09
C PRO A 468 18.92 -0.99 -17.07
N LEU A 469 19.44 -0.23 -18.01
CA LEU A 469 18.63 0.31 -19.11
C LEU A 469 18.00 -0.83 -19.92
N PRO A 470 16.77 -0.67 -20.42
CA PRO A 470 16.19 -1.62 -21.36
C PRO A 470 17.14 -1.72 -22.56
N ALA A 471 17.42 -2.94 -23.03
CA ALA A 471 18.30 -3.15 -24.17
C ALA A 471 17.79 -2.49 -25.47
N ASP A 472 16.54 -2.00 -25.49
CA ASP A 472 15.84 -1.42 -26.64
C ASP A 472 15.05 -0.14 -26.27
N ALA A 473 15.66 0.81 -25.54
CA ALA A 473 15.05 2.13 -25.27
C ALA A 473 15.34 3.16 -26.36
#